data_AF-A0A7T7CFQ4-F1
#
_entry.id   AF-A0A7T7CFQ4-F1
#
_cell.length_a   1.000
_cell.length_b   1.000
_cell.length_c   1.000
_cell.angle_alpha   90.00
_cell.angle_beta   90.00
_cell.angle_gamma   90.00
#
_symmetry.space_group_name_H-M   'P 1'
#
loop_
_entity.id
_entity.type
_entity.pdbx_description
1 polymer ?
#
loop_
_entity_poly.entity_id
_entity_poly.type
_entity_poly.pdbx_seq_one_letter_code
_entity_poly.pdbx_strand_id
1 'polypeptide(L)'
;MSYVVDEGFILIELLESAPSNHHQQSALKVTPTLLTAAAVISFDHGFYGYIAIHIKHHPSVISHYQRYGAEIIRPNRMALSTIASTRLVQLYLKKGER
;
A
#
# COMPACT_ATOMS: atom_id res chain seq x y z
N MET A 1 9.81 12.32 -29.83
CA MET A 1 10.01 11.50 -28.62
C MET A 1 8.73 10.74 -28.36
N SER A 2 8.74 9.41 -28.44
CA SER A 2 7.58 8.58 -28.11
C SER A 2 7.85 7.84 -26.80
N TYR A 3 7.70 8.53 -25.68
CA TYR A 3 7.52 7.86 -24.41
C TYR A 3 6.02 7.61 -24.22
N VAL A 4 5.67 6.44 -23.70
CA VAL A 4 4.32 6.13 -23.24
C VAL A 4 4.37 6.18 -21.72
N VAL A 5 3.47 6.95 -21.12
CA VAL A 5 3.31 6.98 -19.67
C VAL A 5 2.57 5.70 -19.28
N ASP A 6 3.32 4.69 -18.87
CA ASP A 6 2.76 3.51 -18.20
C ASP A 6 2.80 3.78 -16.69
N GLU A 7 1.69 3.58 -16.00
CA GLU A 7 1.54 3.84 -14.58
C GLU A 7 2.24 2.69 -13.82
N GLY A 8 3.58 2.75 -13.72
CA GLY A 8 4.43 1.71 -13.11
C GLY A 8 4.24 1.55 -11.60
N PHE A 9 3.02 1.24 -11.15
CA PHE A 9 2.63 1.04 -9.76
C PHE A 9 1.35 0.22 -9.65
N ILE A 10 1.13 -0.38 -8.47
CA ILE A 10 -0.15 -0.99 -8.11
C ILE A 10 -1.01 0.04 -7.38
N LEU A 11 -2.23 0.27 -7.84
CA LEU A 11 -3.20 1.13 -7.16
C LEU A 11 -4.06 0.32 -6.19
N ILE A 12 -4.09 0.76 -4.93
CA ILE A 12 -4.99 0.26 -3.91
C ILE A 12 -6.09 1.30 -3.68
N GLU A 13 -7.33 0.90 -3.89
CA GLU A 13 -8.50 1.73 -3.59
C GLU A 13 -8.80 1.79 -2.09
N LEU A 14 -9.59 2.79 -1.68
CA LEU A 14 -9.92 3.08 -0.28
C LEU A 14 -10.38 1.83 0.51
N LEU A 15 -9.54 1.35 1.42
CA LEU A 15 -9.87 0.20 2.28
C LEU A 15 -10.85 0.58 3.39
N GLU A 16 -10.79 1.84 3.82
CA GLU A 16 -11.59 2.44 4.89
C GLU A 16 -12.98 2.92 4.44
N SER A 17 -13.32 2.79 3.16
CA SER A 17 -14.67 3.13 2.67
C SER A 17 -15.65 1.97 2.72
N ALA A 18 -15.24 0.75 3.06
CA ALA A 18 -16.19 -0.36 3.15
C ALA A 18 -17.21 -0.11 4.29
N PRO A 19 -18.54 -0.22 4.04
CA PRO A 19 -19.58 0.03 5.04
C PRO A 19 -19.43 -0.82 6.31
N SER A 20 -18.90 -2.04 6.16
CA SER A 20 -18.60 -2.97 7.25
C SER A 20 -17.54 -2.47 8.25
N ASN A 21 -16.83 -1.37 7.94
CA ASN A 21 -15.74 -0.83 8.75
C ASN A 21 -16.12 0.43 9.55
N HIS A 22 -17.37 0.89 9.47
CA HIS A 22 -17.81 2.10 10.18
C HIS A 22 -17.77 1.96 11.72
N HIS A 23 -17.86 0.72 12.24
CA HIS A 23 -17.94 0.46 13.68
C HIS A 23 -16.77 -0.37 14.24
N GLN A 24 -15.94 -0.95 13.38
CA GLN A 24 -14.76 -1.72 13.76
C GLN A 24 -13.59 -1.33 12.88
N GLN A 25 -12.44 -1.04 13.48
CA GLN A 25 -11.16 -0.83 12.79
C GLN A 25 -10.63 -2.12 12.11
N SER A 26 -11.50 -3.09 11.81
CA SER A 26 -11.19 -4.42 11.26
C SER A 26 -10.57 -4.33 9.86
N ALA A 27 -11.00 -3.42 8.99
CA ALA A 27 -10.32 -3.21 7.69
C ALA A 27 -8.85 -2.87 7.81
N LEU A 28 -8.49 -2.06 8.80
CA LEU A 28 -7.11 -1.63 8.97
C LEU A 28 -6.21 -2.77 9.48
N LYS A 29 -6.80 -3.86 9.99
CA LYS A 29 -6.06 -5.07 10.40
C LYS A 29 -5.53 -5.87 9.21
N VAL A 30 -6.18 -5.79 8.04
CA VAL A 30 -5.73 -6.49 6.83
C VAL A 30 -4.77 -5.66 5.97
N THR A 31 -4.61 -4.37 6.29
CA THR A 31 -3.66 -3.47 5.62
C THR A 31 -2.28 -4.08 5.41
N PRO A 32 -1.58 -4.64 6.42
CA PRO A 32 -0.23 -5.17 6.20
C PRO A 32 -0.20 -6.31 5.16
N THR A 33 -1.13 -7.25 5.25
CA THR A 33 -1.23 -8.39 4.32
C THR A 33 -1.52 -7.91 2.90
N LEU A 34 -2.42 -6.94 2.74
CA LEU A 34 -2.77 -6.38 1.44
C LEU A 34 -1.61 -5.61 0.82
N LEU A 35 -0.93 -4.75 1.60
CA LEU A 35 0.24 -4.01 1.13
C LEU A 35 1.37 -4.96 0.72
N THR A 36 1.59 -6.04 1.48
CA THR A 36 2.57 -7.07 1.11
C THR A 36 2.18 -7.77 -0.19
N ALA A 37 0.92 -8.17 -0.37
CA ALA A 37 0.46 -8.80 -1.61
C ALA A 37 0.60 -7.86 -2.82
N ALA A 38 0.20 -6.59 -2.67
CA ALA A 38 0.37 -5.57 -3.69
C ALA A 38 1.85 -5.32 -4.02
N ALA A 39 2.74 -5.39 -3.03
CA ALA A 39 4.18 -5.23 -3.23
C ALA A 39 4.75 -6.39 -4.06
N VAL A 40 4.35 -7.64 -3.77
CA VAL A 40 4.74 -8.81 -4.56
C VAL A 40 4.27 -8.67 -6.00
N ILE A 41 2.98 -8.37 -6.21
CA ILE A 41 2.41 -8.15 -7.55
C ILE A 41 3.17 -7.04 -8.28
N SER A 42 3.46 -5.94 -7.60
CA SER A 42 4.25 -4.83 -8.16
C SER A 42 5.66 -5.26 -8.57
N PHE A 43 6.34 -6.10 -7.78
CA PHE A 43 7.64 -6.67 -8.18
C PHE A 43 7.51 -7.61 -9.39
N ASP A 44 6.48 -8.45 -9.43
CA ASP A 44 6.25 -9.42 -10.52
C ASP A 44 5.96 -8.72 -11.86
N HIS A 45 5.30 -7.55 -11.81
CA HIS A 45 5.06 -6.70 -12.98
C HIS A 45 6.24 -5.81 -13.37
N GLY A 46 7.36 -5.84 -12.64
CA GLY A 46 8.52 -4.99 -12.92
C GLY A 46 8.35 -3.53 -12.48
N PHE A 47 7.37 -3.23 -11.63
CA PHE A 47 7.10 -1.89 -11.08
C PHE A 47 7.93 -1.58 -9.83
N TYR A 48 8.94 -2.42 -9.54
CA TYR A 48 9.89 -2.24 -8.44
C TYR A 48 9.23 -2.08 -7.07
N GLY A 49 8.07 -2.71 -6.86
CA GLY A 49 7.36 -2.64 -5.59
C GLY A 49 6.65 -1.31 -5.35
N TYR A 50 6.53 -0.42 -6.34
CA TYR A 50 5.81 0.85 -6.17
C TYR A 50 4.31 0.61 -6.02
N ILE A 51 3.71 1.26 -5.03
CA ILE A 51 2.28 1.16 -4.72
C ILE A 51 1.76 2.58 -4.50
N ALA A 52 0.59 2.88 -5.06
CA ALA A 52 -0.21 4.04 -4.70
C ALA A 52 -1.46 3.60 -3.94
N ILE A 53 -1.89 4.41 -2.97
CA ILE A 53 -3.04 4.11 -2.10
C ILE A 53 -3.96 5.32 -2.11
N HIS A 54 -5.21 5.14 -2.54
CA HIS A 54 -6.26 6.12 -2.28
C HIS A 54 -6.67 6.06 -0.81
N ILE A 55 -6.73 7.23 -0.17
CA ILE A 55 -7.12 7.35 1.23
C ILE A 55 -8.15 8.46 1.47
N LYS A 56 -8.96 8.31 2.51
CA LYS A 56 -9.67 9.39 3.17
C LYS A 56 -8.63 10.26 3.86
N HIS A 57 -8.68 11.57 3.59
CA HIS A 57 -7.78 12.53 4.22
C HIS A 57 -8.17 12.73 5.70
N HIS A 58 -7.65 11.84 6.55
CA HIS A 58 -7.91 11.83 7.99
C HIS A 58 -6.61 11.47 8.74
N PRO A 59 -6.23 12.19 9.81
CA PRO A 59 -4.97 11.97 10.51
C PRO A 59 -4.74 10.52 10.95
N SER A 60 -5.78 9.84 11.47
CA SER A 60 -5.64 8.44 11.91
C SER A 60 -5.36 7.46 10.76
N VAL A 61 -5.90 7.73 9.56
CA VAL A 61 -5.69 6.90 8.37
C VAL A 61 -4.28 7.12 7.85
N ILE A 62 -3.86 8.39 7.75
CA ILE A 62 -2.50 8.77 7.37
C ILE A 62 -1.48 8.11 8.31
N SER A 63 -1.64 8.28 9.62
CA SER A 63 -0.76 7.68 10.62
C SER A 63 -0.82 6.15 10.65
N HIS A 64 -1.87 5.52 10.12
CA HIS A 64 -1.92 4.08 9.95
C HIS A 64 -1.00 3.62 8.82
N TYR A 65 -1.12 4.20 7.63
CA TYR A 65 -0.29 3.83 6.48
C TYR A 65 1.18 4.23 6.65
N GLN A 66 1.47 5.35 7.33
CA GLN A 66 2.85 5.77 7.64
C GLN A 66 3.63 4.73 8.45
N ARG A 67 2.98 3.92 9.30
CA ARG A 67 3.64 2.83 10.04
C ARG A 67 4.25 1.76 9.14
N TYR A 68 3.74 1.64 7.92
CA TYR A 68 4.22 0.72 6.89
C TYR A 68 5.20 1.38 5.90
N GLY A 69 5.59 2.63 6.16
CA GLY A 69 6.51 3.39 5.30
C GLY A 69 5.83 4.09 4.12
N ALA A 70 4.51 4.28 4.16
CA ALA A 70 3.81 5.06 3.15
C ALA A 70 4.00 6.57 3.38
N GLU A 71 4.13 7.32 2.30
CA GLU A 71 4.32 8.77 2.29
C GLU A 71 3.16 9.47 1.57
N ILE A 72 2.80 10.68 2.01
CA ILE A 72 1.75 11.46 1.37
C ILE A 72 2.29 12.05 0.07
N ILE A 73 1.63 11.75 -1.05
CA ILE A 73 1.96 12.34 -2.36
C ILE A 73 0.90 13.34 -2.83
N ARG A 74 -0.35 13.18 -2.37
CA ARG A 74 -1.49 14.11 -2.54
C ARG A 74 -2.43 14.01 -1.33
N PRO A 75 -3.32 14.98 -1.07
CA PRO A 75 -4.22 14.93 0.09
C PRO A 75 -5.00 13.62 0.26
N ASN A 76 -5.40 12.98 -0.83
CA ASN A 76 -6.13 11.72 -0.83
C ASN A 76 -5.32 10.53 -1.37
N ARG A 77 -3.98 10.67 -1.44
CA ARG A 77 -3.12 9.63 -2.02
C ARG A 77 -1.80 9.51 -1.28
N MET A 78 -1.50 8.29 -0.87
CA MET A 78 -0.20 7.91 -0.31
C MET A 78 0.52 6.95 -1.26
N ALA A 79 1.83 6.79 -1.10
CA ALA A 79 2.62 5.85 -1.88
C ALA A 79 3.62 5.08 -1.00
N LEU A 80 3.91 3.84 -1.39
CA LEU A 80 5.08 3.11 -0.88
C LEU A 80 6.18 3.11 -1.94
N SER A 81 7.39 3.43 -1.49
CA SER A 81 8.61 3.27 -2.26
C SER A 81 9.06 1.81 -2.30
N THR A 82 9.95 1.49 -3.24
CA THR A 82 10.64 0.20 -3.31
C THR A 82 11.24 -0.24 -1.98
N ILE A 83 11.80 0.70 -1.20
CA ILE A 83 12.42 0.40 0.11
C ILE A 83 11.35 -0.04 1.11
N ALA A 84 10.23 0.68 1.20
CA ALA A 84 9.14 0.35 2.11
C ALA A 84 8.50 -1.00 1.74
N SER A 85 8.23 -1.22 0.45
CA SER A 85 7.68 -2.47 -0.07
C SER A 85 8.60 -3.66 0.14
N THR A 86 9.90 -3.50 -0.06
CA THR A 86 10.89 -4.55 0.22
C THR A 86 10.87 -4.95 1.70
N ARG A 87 10.80 -3.97 2.61
CA ARG A 87 10.71 -4.24 4.06
C ARG A 87 9.44 -5.00 4.42
N LEU A 88 8.29 -4.64 3.84
CA LEU A 88 7.03 -5.33 4.05
C LEU A 88 7.07 -6.79 3.59
N VAL A 89 7.59 -7.04 2.39
CA VAL A 89 7.73 -8.41 1.85
C VAL A 89 8.65 -9.26 2.75
N GLN A 90 9.78 -8.70 3.19
CA GLN A 90 10.69 -9.40 4.11
C GLN A 90 10.03 -9.69 5.46
N LEU A 91 9.28 -8.75 6.02
CA LEU A 91 8.65 -8.91 7.33
C LEU A 91 7.55 -9.99 7.34
N TYR A 92 6.74 -10.05 6.27
CA TYR A 92 5.52 -10.87 6.23
C TYR A 92 5.66 -12.18 5.47
N LEU A 93 6.56 -12.30 4.48
CA LEU A 93 6.74 -13.53 3.70
C LEU A 93 7.97 -14.34 4.10
N LYS A 94 9.12 -13.70 4.36
CA LYS A 94 10.34 -14.45 4.76
C LYS A 94 10.28 -15.01 6.19
N LYS A 95 9.35 -14.54 7.02
CA LYS A 95 9.15 -15.07 8.38
C LYS A 95 8.31 -16.36 8.41
N GLY A 96 7.72 -16.75 7.28
CA GLY A 96 6.85 -17.92 7.13
C GLY A 96 7.53 -19.21 6.66
N GLU A 97 8.84 -19.19 6.38
CA GLU A 97 9.63 -20.40 6.09
C GLU A 97 10.12 -21.06 7.39
N ARG A 98 9.20 -21.37 8.32
CA ARG A 98 9.48 -22.11 9.55
C ARG A 98 8.56 -23.30 9.71
#